data_AF-A0A7J4FU73-F1
#
_entry.id   AF-A0A7J4FU73-F1
#
_cell.length_a   1.000
_cell.length_b   1.000
_cell.length_c   1.000
_cell.angle_alpha   90.00
_cell.angle_beta   90.00
_cell.angle_gamma   90.00
#
_symmetry.space_group_name_H-M   'P 1'
#
loop_
_entity.id
_entity.type
_entity.pdbx_description
1 polymer ?
#
loop_
_entity_poly.entity_id
_entity_poly.type
_entity_poly.pdbx_seq_one_letter_code
_entity_poly.pdbx_strand_id
1 'polypeptide(L)'
;GYALGNSEIIGAMTKIHQYTMLCSPITSQMAAIDALRNGEMEMKKMVREYDRRRHLIISGLNELGLDCFWGKGAFYVFPSIANTGMTSEEFAERLLLEKGVAVVPGDVFGDCGAGFLRCSYAASRDDIKEALLRIEEFLASIERVVQYNEKHRTAGSA
;
A
#
# COMPACT_ATOMS: atom_id res chain seq x y z
N GLY A 1 9.71 -19.31 1.74
CA GLY A 1 8.77 -19.44 2.88
C GLY A 1 8.56 -20.90 3.20
N TYR A 2 7.61 -21.23 4.06
CA TYR A 2 7.19 -22.60 4.35
C TYR A 2 5.66 -22.69 4.43
N ALA A 3 5.10 -23.88 4.26
CA ALA A 3 3.69 -24.18 4.52
C ALA A 3 3.62 -25.33 5.53
N LEU A 4 2.67 -25.23 6.47
CA LEU A 4 2.40 -26.26 7.48
C LEU A 4 0.89 -26.48 7.53
N GLY A 5 0.44 -27.72 7.43
CA GLY A 5 -0.98 -28.03 7.36
C GLY A 5 -1.24 -29.52 7.20
N ASN A 6 -2.40 -29.87 6.66
CA ASN A 6 -2.81 -31.26 6.40
C ASN A 6 -1.77 -31.99 5.52
N SER A 7 -1.41 -33.20 5.93
CA SER A 7 -0.34 -33.98 5.28
C SER A 7 -0.63 -34.34 3.83
N GLU A 8 -1.90 -34.59 3.47
CA GLU A 8 -2.30 -34.90 2.09
C GLU A 8 -2.13 -33.66 1.20
N ILE A 9 -2.56 -32.48 1.69
CA ILE A 9 -2.37 -31.21 0.99
C ILE A 9 -0.88 -30.88 0.84
N ILE A 10 -0.10 -31.01 1.91
CA ILE A 10 1.36 -30.77 1.86
C ILE A 10 2.03 -31.73 0.88
N GLY A 11 1.66 -33.01 0.87
CA GLY A 11 2.18 -33.98 -0.10
C GLY A 11 1.86 -33.60 -1.55
N ALA A 12 0.64 -33.15 -1.82
CA ALA A 12 0.24 -32.66 -3.15
C ALA A 12 1.03 -31.40 -3.55
N MET A 13 1.22 -30.44 -2.63
CA MET A 13 2.04 -29.24 -2.86
C MET A 13 3.49 -29.60 -3.17
N THR A 14 4.09 -30.55 -2.43
CA THR A 14 5.46 -31.02 -2.68
C THR A 14 5.60 -31.64 -4.06
N LYS A 15 4.63 -32.46 -4.49
CA LYS A 15 4.64 -33.06 -5.84
C LYS A 15 4.65 -31.97 -6.91
N ILE A 16 3.80 -30.95 -6.80
CA ILE A 16 3.79 -29.82 -7.75
C ILE A 16 5.13 -29.07 -7.72
N HIS A 17 5.64 -28.75 -6.53
CA HIS A 17 6.87 -27.99 -6.37
C HIS A 17 8.10 -28.68 -6.99
N GLN A 18 8.18 -30.01 -6.90
CA GLN A 18 9.26 -30.79 -7.53
C GLN A 18 9.29 -30.64 -9.05
N TYR A 19 8.13 -30.56 -9.71
CA TYR A 19 8.06 -30.42 -11.17
C TYR A 19 8.10 -28.96 -11.66
N THR A 20 7.86 -27.98 -10.78
CA THR A 20 7.90 -26.55 -11.16
C THR A 20 9.20 -25.86 -10.77
N MET A 21 9.81 -26.23 -9.64
CA MET A 21 10.96 -25.52 -9.06
C MET A 21 12.03 -26.44 -8.45
N LEU A 22 11.84 -27.76 -8.46
CA LEU A 22 12.67 -28.79 -7.80
C LEU A 22 12.71 -28.65 -6.28
N CYS A 23 13.37 -27.60 -5.77
CA CYS A 23 13.50 -27.31 -4.35
C CYS A 23 13.88 -25.84 -4.10
N SER A 24 13.76 -25.40 -2.84
CA SER A 24 14.29 -24.10 -2.42
C SER A 24 15.82 -24.09 -2.41
N PRO A 25 16.50 -22.97 -2.76
CA PRO A 25 17.96 -22.90 -2.74
C PRO A 25 18.55 -23.20 -1.35
N ILE A 26 19.58 -24.05 -1.29
CA ILE A 26 20.22 -24.48 -0.04
C ILE A 26 20.73 -23.28 0.76
N THR A 27 21.39 -22.31 0.12
CA THR A 27 21.89 -21.09 0.77
C THR A 27 20.76 -20.33 1.48
N SER A 28 19.61 -20.18 0.83
CA SER A 28 18.44 -19.51 1.43
C SER A 28 17.84 -20.32 2.58
N GLN A 29 17.83 -21.65 2.49
CA GLN A 29 17.37 -22.52 3.59
C GLN A 29 18.27 -22.39 4.82
N MET A 30 19.60 -22.40 4.63
CA MET A 30 20.57 -22.23 5.72
C MET A 30 20.45 -20.85 6.37
N ALA A 31 20.31 -19.78 5.57
CA ALA A 31 20.08 -18.43 6.08
C ALA A 31 18.76 -18.32 6.84
N ALA A 32 17.69 -18.98 6.38
CA ALA A 32 16.41 -18.99 7.07
C ALA A 32 16.49 -19.71 8.44
N ILE A 33 17.25 -20.80 8.55
CA ILE A 33 17.48 -21.49 9.82
C ILE A 33 18.18 -20.56 10.82
N ASP A 34 19.22 -19.85 10.38
CA ASP A 34 19.93 -18.89 11.23
C ASP A 34 19.00 -17.73 11.65
N ALA A 35 18.25 -17.16 10.71
CA ALA A 35 17.29 -16.10 10.98
C ALA A 35 16.21 -16.52 11.99
N LEU A 36 15.71 -17.76 11.92
CA LEU A 36 14.73 -18.27 12.88
C LEU A 36 15.31 -18.49 14.28
N ARG A 37 16.59 -18.87 14.39
CA ARG A 37 17.25 -19.12 15.68
C ARG A 37 17.77 -17.86 16.35
N ASN A 38 18.30 -16.92 15.56
CA ASN A 38 19.10 -15.81 16.03
C ASN A 38 18.53 -14.42 15.65
N GLY A 39 17.55 -14.35 14.75
CA GLY A 39 17.08 -13.10 14.16
C GLY A 39 16.02 -12.33 14.95
N GLU A 40 15.57 -12.81 16.12
CA GLU A 40 14.45 -12.22 16.85
C GLU A 40 14.67 -10.75 17.23
N MET A 41 15.90 -10.39 17.62
CA MET A 41 16.24 -9.02 18.01
C MET A 41 16.10 -8.05 16.83
N GLU A 42 16.62 -8.42 15.66
CA GLU A 42 16.53 -7.61 14.44
C GLU A 42 15.08 -7.50 13.95
N MET A 43 14.32 -8.59 14.03
CA MET A 43 12.88 -8.59 13.75
C MET A 43 12.14 -7.60 14.66
N LYS A 44 12.39 -7.61 15.98
CA LYS A 44 11.78 -6.66 16.92
C LYS A 44 12.18 -5.21 16.67
N LYS A 45 13.38 -4.94 16.14
CA LYS A 45 13.77 -3.58 15.72
C LYS A 45 12.94 -3.15 14.50
N MET A 46 12.82 -4.02 13.49
CA MET A 46 12.02 -3.74 12.31
C MET A 46 10.53 -3.57 12.61
N VAL A 47 9.95 -4.36 13.51
CA VAL A 47 8.56 -4.19 13.97
C VAL A 47 8.34 -2.79 14.55
N ARG A 48 9.23 -2.33 15.43
CA ARG A 48 9.15 -0.98 16.02
C ARG A 48 9.29 0.12 14.97
N GLU A 49 10.16 -0.09 13.97
CA GLU A 49 10.35 0.88 12.90
C GLU A 49 9.14 0.94 11.96
N TYR A 50 8.56 -0.20 11.59
CA TYR A 50 7.31 -0.24 10.82
C TYR A 50 6.14 0.37 11.59
N ASP A 51 6.10 0.22 12.91
CA ASP A 51 5.07 0.86 13.71
C ASP A 51 5.17 2.39 13.67
N ARG A 52 6.39 2.94 13.74
CA ARG A 52 6.60 4.40 13.57
C ARG A 52 6.18 4.89 12.19
N ARG A 53 6.52 4.14 11.14
CA ARG A 53 6.12 4.45 9.75
C ARG A 53 4.60 4.37 9.57
N ARG A 54 3.96 3.39 10.20
CA ARG A 54 2.51 3.22 10.23
C ARG A 54 1.82 4.42 10.89
N HIS A 55 2.30 4.89 12.04
CA HIS A 55 1.78 6.11 12.66
C HIS A 55 1.93 7.32 11.72
N LEU A 56 3.12 7.51 11.15
CA LEU A 56 3.40 8.63 10.25
C LEU A 56 2.46 8.67 9.03
N ILE A 57 2.33 7.55 8.31
CA ILE A 57 1.53 7.52 7.10
C ILE A 57 0.03 7.62 7.39
N ILE A 58 -0.47 6.96 8.44
CA ILE A 58 -1.91 6.99 8.78
C ILE A 58 -2.31 8.37 9.27
N SER A 59 -1.53 8.98 10.16
CA SER A 59 -1.80 10.34 10.63
C SER A 59 -1.77 11.34 9.48
N GLY A 60 -0.74 11.29 8.63
CA GLY A 60 -0.64 12.18 7.48
C GLY A 60 -1.81 12.03 6.50
N LEU A 61 -2.19 10.80 6.14
CA LEU A 61 -3.32 10.59 5.23
C LEU A 61 -4.65 11.11 5.81
N ASN A 62 -4.89 10.89 7.11
CA ASN A 62 -6.09 11.39 7.77
C ASN A 62 -6.10 12.93 7.87
N GLU A 63 -4.95 13.57 8.13
CA GLU A 63 -4.81 15.02 8.11
C GLU A 63 -5.11 15.63 6.73
N LEU A 64 -4.79 14.90 5.66
CA LEU A 64 -5.14 15.26 4.27
C LEU A 64 -6.60 14.94 3.90
N GLY A 65 -7.42 14.46 4.83
CA GLY A 65 -8.82 14.11 4.58
C GLY A 65 -9.01 12.78 3.84
N LEU A 66 -7.98 11.95 3.72
CA LEU A 66 -8.06 10.59 3.17
C LEU A 66 -8.24 9.60 4.33
N ASP A 67 -9.50 9.34 4.70
CA ASP A 67 -9.84 8.49 5.84
C ASP A 67 -9.16 7.13 5.76
N CYS A 68 -8.37 6.79 6.78
CA CYS A 68 -7.50 5.64 6.77
C CYS A 68 -7.60 4.84 8.07
N PHE A 69 -8.09 3.61 7.95
CA PHE A 69 -8.24 2.68 9.06
C PHE A 69 -6.90 2.28 9.72
N TRP A 70 -6.94 2.07 11.03
CA TRP A 70 -5.80 1.61 11.83
C TRP A 70 -5.55 0.09 11.70
N GLY A 71 -4.77 -0.31 10.69
CA GLY A 71 -4.41 -1.71 10.47
C GLY A 71 -3.50 -2.29 11.56
N LYS A 72 -3.82 -3.47 12.12
CA LYS A 72 -3.07 -4.11 13.23
C LYS A 72 -1.79 -4.86 12.81
N GLY A 73 -1.48 -4.92 11.53
CA GLY A 73 -0.34 -5.67 10.99
C GLY A 73 -0.08 -5.38 9.52
N ALA A 74 0.87 -6.10 8.93
CA ALA A 74 1.44 -5.84 7.61
C ALA A 74 2.19 -4.50 7.50
N PHE A 75 2.57 -4.12 6.28
CA PHE A 75 3.23 -2.86 5.95
C PHE A 75 2.48 -2.06 4.86
N TYR A 76 1.15 -2.18 4.87
CA TYR A 76 0.24 -1.51 3.95
C TYR A 76 -0.87 -0.77 4.69
N VAL A 77 -1.31 0.35 4.13
CA VAL A 77 -2.53 1.06 4.53
C VAL A 77 -3.49 1.19 3.35
N PHE A 78 -4.75 1.45 3.67
CA PHE A 78 -5.85 1.46 2.71
C PHE A 78 -6.72 2.73 2.85
N PRO A 79 -6.20 3.93 2.52
CA PRO A 79 -6.98 5.15 2.61
C PRO A 79 -8.14 5.16 1.61
N SER A 80 -9.26 5.74 2.04
CA SER A 80 -10.40 6.07 1.19
C SER A 80 -10.11 7.35 0.40
N ILE A 81 -10.45 7.35 -0.87
CA ILE A 81 -10.44 8.51 -1.76
C ILE A 81 -11.85 8.90 -2.20
N ALA A 82 -12.90 8.32 -1.60
CA ALA A 82 -14.28 8.49 -2.04
C ALA A 82 -14.73 9.97 -2.05
N ASN A 83 -14.15 10.80 -1.17
CA ASN A 83 -14.42 12.24 -1.11
C ASN A 83 -13.89 13.02 -2.32
N THR A 84 -12.99 12.45 -3.12
CA THR A 84 -12.43 13.09 -4.32
C THR A 84 -13.33 12.94 -5.54
N GLY A 85 -14.30 12.01 -5.50
CA GLY A 85 -15.18 11.69 -6.63
C GLY A 85 -14.49 10.95 -7.79
N MET A 86 -13.21 10.60 -7.67
CA MET A 86 -12.44 9.89 -8.68
C MET A 86 -12.50 8.38 -8.47
N THR A 87 -12.30 7.61 -9.54
CA THR A 87 -12.03 6.18 -9.40
C THR A 87 -10.62 5.93 -8.84
N SER A 88 -10.42 4.75 -8.23
CA SER A 88 -9.12 4.32 -7.71
C SER A 88 -8.03 4.29 -8.78
N GLU A 89 -8.35 3.87 -10.00
CA GLU A 89 -7.44 3.84 -11.14
C GLU A 89 -7.04 5.25 -11.59
N GLU A 90 -8.02 6.13 -11.84
CA GLU A 90 -7.76 7.51 -12.26
C GLU A 90 -6.93 8.28 -11.22
N PHE A 91 -7.23 8.10 -9.93
CA PHE A 91 -6.49 8.76 -8.87
C PHE A 91 -5.03 8.27 -8.84
N ALA A 92 -4.81 6.95 -8.89
CA ALA A 92 -3.48 6.38 -8.86
C ALA A 92 -2.62 6.78 -10.06
N GLU A 93 -3.21 6.74 -11.26
CA GLU A 93 -2.53 7.12 -12.50
C GLU A 93 -2.15 8.61 -12.49
N ARG A 94 -3.10 9.49 -12.14
CA ARG A 94 -2.83 10.93 -12.11
C ARG A 94 -1.83 11.31 -11.03
N LEU A 95 -1.94 10.73 -9.83
CA LEU A 95 -0.96 10.97 -8.77
C LEU A 95 0.46 10.55 -9.21
N LEU A 96 0.58 9.43 -9.93
CA LEU A 96 1.86 8.98 -10.47
C LEU A 96 2.39 9.94 -11.55
N LEU A 97 1.57 10.32 -12.53
CA LEU A 97 1.99 11.15 -13.65
C LEU A 97 2.28 12.60 -13.24
N GLU A 98 1.45 13.17 -12.37
CA GLU A 98 1.54 14.58 -11.97
C GLU A 98 2.55 14.81 -10.84
N LYS A 99 2.70 13.86 -9.92
CA LYS A 99 3.53 14.02 -8.70
C LYS A 99 4.60 12.95 -8.52
N GLY A 100 4.64 11.91 -9.33
CA GLY A 100 5.62 10.84 -9.20
C GLY A 100 5.44 9.98 -7.96
N VAL A 101 4.22 9.90 -7.40
CA VAL A 101 3.92 9.03 -6.25
C VAL A 101 3.14 7.81 -6.73
N ALA A 102 3.77 6.63 -6.62
CA ALA A 102 3.16 5.37 -7.02
C ALA A 102 2.32 4.77 -5.88
N VAL A 103 1.03 4.58 -6.15
CA VAL A 103 0.08 3.86 -5.29
C VAL A 103 -0.61 2.77 -6.10
N VAL A 104 -1.18 1.76 -5.44
CA VAL A 104 -1.91 0.71 -6.14
C VAL A 104 -3.41 0.97 -6.04
N PRO A 105 -4.16 1.00 -7.16
CA PRO A 105 -5.62 1.13 -7.14
C PRO A 105 -6.26 0.03 -6.28
N GLY A 106 -7.25 0.37 -5.47
CA GLY A 106 -7.90 -0.59 -4.58
C GLY A 106 -8.74 -1.65 -5.30
N ASP A 107 -9.27 -1.33 -6.49
CA ASP A 107 -10.07 -2.22 -7.34
C ASP A 107 -9.33 -3.49 -7.79
N VAL A 108 -7.99 -3.48 -7.83
CA VAL A 108 -7.20 -4.70 -8.13
C VAL A 108 -7.33 -5.79 -7.05
N PHE A 109 -7.87 -5.44 -5.88
CA PHE A 109 -8.18 -6.37 -4.78
C PHE A 109 -9.65 -6.84 -4.78
N GLY A 110 -10.41 -6.49 -5.82
CA GLY A 110 -11.83 -6.79 -5.98
C GLY A 110 -12.74 -5.59 -5.68
N ASP A 111 -14.04 -5.77 -5.92
CA ASP A 111 -15.04 -4.70 -5.87
C ASP A 111 -15.08 -3.96 -4.52
N CYS A 112 -14.77 -4.64 -3.42
CA CYS A 112 -14.72 -4.04 -2.09
C CYS A 112 -13.57 -3.04 -1.89
N GLY A 113 -12.60 -3.00 -2.80
CA GLY A 113 -11.50 -2.05 -2.80
C GLY A 113 -11.76 -0.81 -3.67
N ALA A 114 -12.86 -0.74 -4.40
CA ALA A 114 -13.21 0.45 -5.18
C ALA A 114 -13.35 1.69 -4.27
N GLY A 115 -12.74 2.80 -4.68
CA GLY A 115 -12.71 4.03 -3.88
C GLY A 115 -11.62 4.05 -2.80
N PHE A 116 -10.70 3.07 -2.81
CA PHE A 116 -9.52 3.03 -1.94
C PHE A 116 -8.22 2.93 -2.74
N LEU A 117 -7.10 3.11 -2.04
CA LEU A 117 -5.75 2.88 -2.55
C LEU A 117 -5.00 1.96 -1.61
N ARG A 118 -4.09 1.13 -2.11
CA ARG A 118 -3.09 0.44 -1.28
C ARG A 118 -1.78 1.23 -1.29
N CYS A 119 -1.40 1.76 -0.13
CA CYS A 119 -0.10 2.43 0.05
C CYS A 119 0.83 1.54 0.89
N SER A 120 2.02 1.25 0.36
CA SER A 120 3.08 0.56 1.12
C SER A 120 3.90 1.57 1.90
N TYR A 121 4.08 1.33 3.20
CA TYR A 121 4.99 2.13 4.03
C TYR A 121 6.31 1.39 4.33
N ALA A 122 6.66 0.42 3.50
CA ALA A 122 7.99 -0.18 3.46
C ALA A 122 9.02 0.68 2.70
N ALA A 123 9.03 1.98 3.01
CA ALA A 123 9.96 2.98 2.50
C ALA A 123 10.64 3.72 3.66
N SER A 124 11.60 4.61 3.37
CA SER A 124 12.18 5.46 4.41
C SER A 124 11.12 6.44 4.95
N ARG A 125 11.29 6.94 6.17
CA ARG A 125 10.37 7.94 6.73
C ARG A 125 10.39 9.24 5.93
N ASP A 126 11.53 9.57 5.32
CA ASP A 126 11.69 10.79 4.53
C ASP A 126 10.95 10.65 3.20
N ASP A 127 11.00 9.47 2.56
CA ASP A 127 10.17 9.18 1.39
C ASP A 127 8.67 9.22 1.73
N ILE A 128 8.26 8.72 2.90
CA ILE A 128 6.86 8.78 3.34
C ILE A 128 6.40 10.24 3.51
N LYS A 129 7.22 11.08 4.14
CA LYS A 129 6.90 12.51 4.29
C LYS A 129 6.81 13.23 2.95
N GLU A 130 7.76 12.97 2.06
CA GLU A 130 7.77 13.53 0.72
C GLU A 130 6.53 13.09 -0.08
N ALA A 131 6.14 11.82 0.02
CA ALA A 131 4.94 11.31 -0.61
C ALA A 131 3.68 11.98 -0.06
N LEU A 132 3.57 12.18 1.26
CA LEU A 132 2.45 12.89 1.88
C LEU A 132 2.33 14.33 1.38
N LEU A 133 3.45 15.06 1.31
CA LEU A 133 3.49 16.43 0.79
C LEU A 133 3.04 16.49 -0.68
N ARG A 134 3.50 15.54 -1.50
CA ARG A 134 3.09 15.45 -2.91
C ARG A 134 1.60 15.12 -3.07
N ILE A 135 1.05 14.26 -2.20
CA ILE A 135 -0.37 13.95 -2.17
C ILE A 135 -1.17 15.20 -1.78
N GLU A 136 -0.73 15.96 -0.77
CA GLU A 136 -1.34 17.23 -0.39
C GLU A 136 -1.43 18.20 -1.58
N GLU A 137 -0.32 18.39 -2.29
CA GLU A 137 -0.29 19.25 -3.48
C GLU A 137 -1.20 18.76 -4.61
N PHE A 138 -1.36 17.43 -4.76
CA PHE A 138 -2.27 16.83 -5.73
C PHE A 138 -3.74 17.08 -5.36
N LEU A 139 -4.09 16.87 -4.09
CA LEU A 139 -5.44 17.16 -3.59
C LEU A 139 -5.80 18.64 -3.78
N ALA A 140 -4.85 19.54 -3.49
CA ALA A 140 -5.04 20.97 -3.73
C ALA A 140 -5.17 21.32 -5.23
N SER A 141 -4.55 20.55 -6.14
CA SER A 141 -4.66 20.79 -7.58
C SER A 141 -6.04 20.41 -8.10
N ILE A 142 -6.61 19.29 -7.65
CA ILE A 142 -7.94 18.83 -8.08
C ILE A 142 -9.07 19.71 -7.54
N GLU A 143 -8.97 20.21 -6.30
CA GLU A 143 -9.97 21.13 -5.74
C GLU A 143 -10.10 22.42 -6.58
N ARG A 144 -8.97 22.99 -7.02
CA ARG A 144 -8.97 24.20 -7.86
C ARG A 144 -9.63 23.96 -9.21
N VAL A 145 -9.42 22.78 -9.80
CA VAL A 145 -10.05 22.41 -11.08
C VAL A 145 -11.56 22.25 -10.92
N VAL A 146 -12.02 21.62 -9.84
CA VAL A 146 -13.47 21.50 -9.54
C VAL A 146 -14.10 22.87 -9.37
N GLN A 147 -13.53 23.75 -8.54
CA GLN A 147 -14.04 25.11 -8.33
C GLN A 147 -14.05 25.94 -9.62
N TYR A 148 -13.02 25.82 -10.47
CA TYR A 148 -12.97 26.49 -11.76
C TYR A 148 -14.11 26.02 -12.68
N ASN A 149 -14.32 24.70 -12.79
CA ASN A 149 -15.34 24.11 -13.66
C ASN A 149 -16.76 24.44 -13.20
N GLU A 150 -17.01 24.49 -11.89
CA GLU A 150 -18.30 24.90 -11.33
C GLU A 150 -18.60 26.38 -11.62
N LYS A 151 -17.62 27.27 -11.44
CA LYS A 151 -17.78 28.72 -11.67
C LYS A 151 -18.08 29.08 -13.13
N HIS A 152 -17.59 28.27 -14.09
CA HIS A 152 -17.79 28.51 -15.52
C HIS A 152 -18.96 27.72 -16.13
N ARG A 153 -19.47 26.69 -15.44
CA ARG A 153 -20.74 26.02 -15.82
C ARG A 153 -21.96 26.92 -15.63
N THR A 154 -21.97 27.77 -14.61
CA THR A 154 -23.08 28.70 -14.33
C THR A 154 -23.10 29.94 -15.22
N ALA A 155 -22.00 30.23 -15.94
CA ALA A 155 -21.90 31.40 -16.82
C ALA A 155 -22.34 31.12 -18.28
N GLY A 156 -22.52 29.86 -18.66
CA GLY A 156 -22.93 29.45 -20.02
C GLY A 156 -24.43 29.12 -20.18
N SER A 157 -25.24 29.33 -19.14
CA SER A 157 -26.69 29.06 -19.16
C SER A 157 -27.55 30.31 -18.97
N ALA A 158 -27.01 31.50 -19.28
CA ALA A 158 -27.72 32.77 -19.28
C ALA A 158 -27.77 33.39 -20.68
#